data_AF-V5G3K6-F1
#
_entry.id   AF-V5G3K6-F1
#
_cell.length_a   1.000
_cell.length_b   1.000
_cell.length_c   1.000
_cell.angle_alpha   90.00
_cell.angle_beta   90.00
_cell.angle_gamma   90.00
#
_symmetry.space_group_name_H-M   'P 1'
#
loop_
_entity.id
_entity.type
_entity.pdbx_description
1 polymer ?
#
loop_
_entity_poly.entity_id
_entity_poly.type
_entity_poly.pdbx_seq_one_letter_code
_entity_poly.pdbx_strand_id
1 'polypeptide(L)'
;MMATLLATPPTLPRLDKALEIPDFHKSRALYNELLDGSNQPPVADEHIMNLAEMFTRHNAHKVLGIHLIHGHFKIPHCKVMLRTNFENPSLRWTKVTDIEKVDPSNIHRHIFGLTKDGLCAYELQDGPLPHLSDVEPLFLDEFINYISKNNLASLIGLQGTVMLDSSYVKNTVPTRITGWRFETAHGNPRVCTANETHAQMTSGNHKVFNAGKPLPKLESIEDLKAALAKAGVL
;
A
#
# COMPACT_ATOMS: atom_id res chain seq x y z
N MET A 1 28.06 -35.63 11.11
CA MET A 1 26.92 -34.85 10.59
C MET A 1 27.04 -33.45 11.15
N MET A 2 27.28 -32.44 10.30
CA MET A 2 27.18 -31.04 10.72
C MET A 2 25.70 -30.64 10.64
N ALA A 3 25.12 -30.29 11.79
CA ALA A 3 23.81 -29.67 11.85
C ALA A 3 23.95 -28.24 11.34
N THR A 4 23.44 -27.99 10.13
CA THR A 4 23.31 -26.64 9.59
C THR A 4 22.29 -25.89 10.44
N LEU A 5 22.75 -24.94 11.25
CA LEU A 5 21.89 -24.01 11.97
C LEU A 5 21.19 -23.15 10.90
N LEU A 6 19.91 -23.39 10.65
CA LEU A 6 19.08 -22.50 9.84
C LEU A 6 18.96 -21.20 10.63
N ALA A 7 19.69 -20.16 10.20
CA ALA A 7 19.52 -18.82 10.74
C ALA A 7 18.04 -18.42 10.56
N THR A 8 17.41 -18.02 11.66
CA THR A 8 16.07 -17.43 11.62
C THR A 8 16.11 -16.21 10.70
N PRO A 9 15.19 -16.10 9.73
CA PRO A 9 15.16 -14.95 8.83
C PRO A 9 14.99 -13.66 9.65
N PRO A 10 15.61 -12.55 9.22
CA PRO A 10 15.49 -11.27 9.91
C PRO A 10 14.01 -10.90 10.04
N THR A 11 13.55 -10.86 11.28
CA THR A 11 12.21 -10.45 11.69
C THR A 11 12.22 -8.93 11.68
N LEU A 12 11.47 -8.27 10.81
CA LEU A 12 11.32 -6.81 10.81
C LEU A 12 10.27 -6.48 11.87
N PRO A 13 10.64 -6.18 13.14
CA PRO A 13 9.81 -6.43 14.34
C PRO A 13 8.56 -5.53 14.47
N ARG A 14 8.19 -4.84 13.40
CA ARG A 14 7.12 -3.85 13.30
C ARG A 14 6.11 -4.15 12.18
N LEU A 15 6.49 -4.91 11.15
CA LEU A 15 5.62 -5.18 10.01
C LEU A 15 4.90 -6.53 10.10
N ASP A 16 5.50 -7.49 10.81
CA ASP A 16 5.12 -8.91 10.86
C ASP A 16 4.36 -9.32 12.13
N LYS A 17 4.18 -8.39 13.08
CA LYS A 17 3.38 -8.65 14.27
C LYS A 17 1.92 -8.92 13.92
N ALA A 18 1.29 -9.87 14.61
CA ALA A 18 -0.15 -10.06 14.55
C ALA A 18 -0.89 -8.73 14.84
N LEU A 19 -2.05 -8.54 14.22
CA LEU A 19 -2.90 -7.38 14.44
C LEU A 19 -3.82 -7.63 15.62
N GLU A 20 -3.88 -6.66 16.53
CA GLU A 20 -4.80 -6.67 17.67
C GLU A 20 -5.85 -5.56 17.53
N ILE A 21 -6.95 -5.64 18.31
CA ILE A 21 -8.01 -4.62 18.30
C ILE A 21 -7.48 -3.19 18.47
N PRO A 22 -6.52 -2.90 19.38
CA PRO A 22 -5.94 -1.56 19.50
C PRO A 22 -5.28 -1.05 18.21
N ASP A 23 -4.73 -1.92 17.36
CA ASP A 23 -4.12 -1.53 16.10
C ASP A 23 -5.16 -1.01 15.10
N PHE A 24 -6.36 -1.59 15.09
CA PHE A 24 -7.47 -1.13 14.25
C PHE A 24 -7.93 0.27 14.64
N HIS A 25 -7.98 0.57 15.94
CA HIS A 25 -8.31 1.90 16.42
C HIS A 25 -7.23 2.93 16.06
N LYS A 26 -5.95 2.58 16.19
CA LYS A 26 -4.83 3.43 15.76
C LYS A 26 -4.86 3.67 14.25
N SER A 27 -5.13 2.63 13.47
CA SER A 27 -5.26 2.69 12.01
C SER A 27 -6.31 3.71 11.58
N ARG A 28 -7.52 3.59 12.15
CA ARG A 28 -8.61 4.53 11.95
C ARG A 28 -8.25 5.95 12.37
N ALA A 29 -7.65 6.12 13.55
CA ALA A 29 -7.29 7.43 14.07
C ALA A 29 -6.32 8.15 13.12
N LEU A 30 -5.26 7.45 12.70
CA LEU A 30 -4.30 7.98 11.74
C LEU A 30 -4.96 8.35 10.40
N TYR A 31 -5.75 7.45 9.79
CA TYR A 31 -6.46 7.76 8.53
C TYR A 31 -7.27 9.05 8.64
N ASN A 32 -8.00 9.20 9.75
CA ASN A 32 -8.85 10.35 10.00
C ASN A 32 -8.09 11.64 10.29
N GLU A 33 -6.77 11.62 10.43
CA GLU A 33 -5.92 12.82 10.54
C GLU A 33 -5.28 13.20 9.20
N LEU A 34 -5.28 12.30 8.22
CA LEU A 34 -4.69 12.55 6.91
C LEU A 34 -5.45 13.63 6.13
N LEU A 35 -4.69 14.43 5.38
CA LEU A 35 -5.23 15.39 4.43
C LEU A 35 -5.80 14.66 3.21
N ASP A 36 -6.72 15.33 2.51
CA ASP A 36 -7.11 14.90 1.18
C ASP A 36 -5.91 14.95 0.23
N GLY A 37 -5.81 13.96 -0.66
CA GLY A 37 -4.76 13.90 -1.66
C GLY A 37 -4.75 15.17 -2.51
N SER A 38 -5.90 15.71 -2.92
CA SER A 38 -5.93 16.94 -3.74
C SER A 38 -5.25 18.14 -3.09
N ASN A 39 -5.11 18.12 -1.75
CA ASN A 39 -4.55 19.21 -0.97
C ASN A 39 -3.07 19.02 -0.62
N GLN A 40 -2.45 17.91 -1.04
CA GLN A 40 -1.05 17.65 -0.73
C GLN A 40 -0.11 18.30 -1.75
N PRO A 41 1.05 18.81 -1.29
CA PRO A 41 2.07 19.33 -2.19
C PRO A 41 2.64 18.23 -3.09
N PRO A 42 3.24 18.59 -4.24
CA PRO A 42 4.05 17.65 -5.01
C PRO A 42 5.26 17.17 -4.18
N VAL A 43 5.70 15.95 -4.43
CA VAL A 43 6.97 15.44 -3.89
C VAL A 43 8.08 15.82 -4.84
N ALA A 44 9.17 16.40 -4.34
CA ALA A 44 10.33 16.74 -5.16
C ALA A 44 11.00 15.48 -5.72
N ASP A 45 11.42 15.52 -7.00
CA ASP A 45 12.05 14.39 -7.69
C ASP A 45 13.30 13.86 -6.96
N GLU A 46 14.06 14.75 -6.32
CA GLU A 46 15.23 14.38 -5.50
C GLU A 46 14.86 13.40 -4.38
N HIS A 47 13.72 13.58 -3.72
CA HIS A 47 13.27 12.65 -2.68
C HIS A 47 12.90 11.29 -3.27
N ILE A 48 12.24 11.28 -4.43
CA ILE A 48 11.86 10.06 -5.14
C ILE A 48 13.11 9.29 -5.57
N MET A 49 14.14 9.98 -6.08
CA MET A 49 15.42 9.37 -6.48
C MET A 49 16.18 8.78 -5.29
N ASN A 50 16.33 9.55 -4.20
CA ASN A 50 17.00 9.09 -2.99
C ASN A 50 16.31 7.87 -2.35
N LEU A 51 14.97 7.88 -2.34
CA LEU A 51 14.18 6.73 -1.88
C LEU A 51 14.34 5.54 -2.83
N ALA A 52 14.38 5.74 -4.15
CA ALA A 52 14.63 4.66 -5.10
C ALA A 52 15.98 3.98 -4.87
N GLU A 53 17.03 4.77 -4.64
CA GLU A 53 18.36 4.26 -4.32
C GLU A 53 18.36 3.46 -3.02
N MET A 54 17.73 3.99 -1.97
CA MET A 54 17.60 3.30 -0.68
C MET A 54 16.84 1.96 -0.82
N PHE A 55 15.67 1.96 -1.46
CA PHE A 55 14.88 0.74 -1.64
C PHE A 55 15.59 -0.30 -2.51
N THR A 56 16.38 0.16 -3.47
CA THR A 56 17.21 -0.71 -4.30
C THR A 56 18.33 -1.35 -3.48
N ARG A 57 19.10 -0.52 -2.78
CA ARG A 57 20.25 -0.94 -1.98
C ARG A 57 19.88 -1.96 -0.90
N HIS A 58 18.73 -1.79 -0.26
CA HIS A 58 18.22 -2.72 0.76
C HIS A 58 17.38 -3.87 0.22
N ASN A 59 17.31 -4.03 -1.10
CA ASN A 59 16.47 -5.03 -1.77
C ASN A 59 14.96 -4.96 -1.41
N ALA A 60 14.53 -3.83 -0.83
CA ALA A 60 13.15 -3.55 -0.42
C ALA A 60 12.21 -3.33 -1.59
N HIS A 61 12.72 -2.80 -2.72
CA HIS A 61 11.97 -2.48 -3.93
C HIS A 61 11.17 -3.66 -4.54
N LYS A 62 11.53 -4.90 -4.20
CA LYS A 62 10.80 -6.11 -4.63
C LYS A 62 9.44 -6.26 -3.95
N VAL A 63 9.31 -5.78 -2.71
CA VAL A 63 8.18 -6.08 -1.81
C VAL A 63 7.59 -4.85 -1.12
N LEU A 64 8.30 -3.72 -1.16
CA LEU A 64 7.91 -2.44 -0.56
C LEU A 64 8.02 -1.30 -1.58
N GLY A 65 7.16 -0.30 -1.42
CA GLY A 65 7.14 0.95 -2.17
C GLY A 65 6.82 2.12 -1.25
N ILE A 66 6.63 3.30 -1.84
CA ILE A 66 6.17 4.48 -1.11
C ILE A 66 4.78 4.90 -1.56
N HIS A 67 4.03 5.48 -0.64
CA HIS A 67 2.70 6.01 -0.90
C HIS A 67 2.59 7.43 -0.35
N LEU A 68 1.95 8.30 -1.11
CA LEU A 68 1.60 9.65 -0.73
C LEU A 68 0.39 9.57 0.22
N ILE A 69 0.61 9.68 1.53
CA ILE A 69 -0.41 9.31 2.53
C ILE A 69 -1.59 10.27 2.50
N HIS A 70 -2.81 9.77 2.34
CA HIS A 70 -3.97 10.66 2.29
C HIS A 70 -5.24 9.94 2.71
N GLY A 71 -6.27 10.73 3.05
CA GLY A 71 -7.61 10.24 3.36
C GLY A 71 -8.66 11.03 2.60
N HIS A 72 -9.67 10.36 2.06
CA HIS A 72 -10.72 11.02 1.25
C HIS A 72 -11.97 11.36 2.07
N PHE A 73 -12.12 10.76 3.26
CA PHE A 73 -13.29 10.90 4.11
C PHE A 73 -12.93 10.57 5.57
N LYS A 74 -13.91 10.59 6.48
CA LYS A 74 -13.72 10.12 7.85
C LYS A 74 -14.32 8.73 8.03
N ILE A 75 -13.51 7.79 8.51
CA ILE A 75 -13.93 6.44 8.85
C ILE A 75 -14.78 6.48 10.14
N PRO A 76 -15.99 5.90 10.14
CA PRO A 76 -16.83 5.77 11.34
C PRO A 76 -16.17 4.96 12.47
N HIS A 77 -16.69 5.08 13.69
CA HIS A 77 -16.23 4.27 14.82
C HIS A 77 -16.41 2.77 14.55
N CYS A 78 -15.59 1.92 15.19
CA CYS A 78 -15.57 0.46 14.99
C CYS A 78 -15.34 -0.01 13.54
N LYS A 79 -14.77 0.82 12.67
CA LYS A 79 -14.44 0.45 11.28
C LYS A 79 -13.01 0.80 10.91
N VAL A 80 -12.48 0.12 9.90
CA VAL A 80 -11.12 0.29 9.34
C VAL A 80 -11.14 0.25 7.82
N MET A 81 -10.09 0.76 7.17
CA MET A 81 -9.86 0.54 5.75
C MET A 81 -9.22 -0.82 5.53
N LEU A 82 -9.97 -1.71 4.88
CA LEU A 82 -9.49 -3.03 4.49
C LEU A 82 -9.49 -3.16 2.97
N ARG A 83 -8.34 -3.53 2.44
CA ARG A 83 -8.13 -3.85 1.03
C ARG A 83 -8.32 -5.34 0.79
N THR A 84 -9.18 -5.68 -0.15
CA THR A 84 -9.40 -7.07 -0.58
C THR A 84 -8.98 -7.22 -2.03
N ASN A 85 -8.25 -8.30 -2.33
CA ASN A 85 -7.97 -8.69 -3.71
C ASN A 85 -9.18 -9.46 -4.26
N PHE A 86 -9.53 -9.18 -5.50
CA PHE A 86 -10.46 -9.99 -6.27
C PHE A 86 -9.65 -10.72 -7.33
N GLU A 87 -10.01 -11.97 -7.57
CA GLU A 87 -9.54 -12.70 -8.73
C GLU A 87 -10.69 -12.70 -9.75
N ASN A 88 -10.40 -12.21 -10.96
CA ASN A 88 -11.25 -12.31 -12.15
C ASN A 88 -12.48 -11.37 -12.14
N PRO A 89 -12.27 -10.08 -12.43
CA PRO A 89 -11.03 -9.42 -12.82
C PRO A 89 -10.09 -9.28 -11.62
N SER A 90 -8.78 -9.33 -11.87
CA SER A 90 -7.85 -8.94 -10.81
C SER A 90 -8.12 -7.49 -10.47
N LEU A 91 -8.56 -7.24 -9.24
CA LEU A 91 -8.92 -5.92 -8.74
C LEU A 91 -8.52 -5.83 -7.29
N ARG A 92 -8.33 -4.60 -6.85
CA ARG A 92 -8.10 -4.30 -5.45
C ARG A 92 -9.14 -3.31 -5.02
N TRP A 93 -9.92 -3.68 -4.02
CA TRP A 93 -10.95 -2.83 -3.49
C TRP A 93 -10.61 -2.49 -2.05
N THR A 94 -10.45 -1.21 -1.75
CA THR A 94 -10.31 -0.75 -0.37
C THR A 94 -11.64 -0.20 0.11
N LYS A 95 -12.19 -0.78 1.17
CA LYS A 95 -13.45 -0.34 1.78
C LYS A 95 -13.34 -0.19 3.27
N VAL A 96 -14.22 0.66 3.78
CA VAL A 96 -14.55 0.71 5.20
C VAL A 96 -15.21 -0.61 5.61
N THR A 97 -14.61 -1.31 6.56
CA THR A 97 -15.06 -2.61 7.05
C THR A 97 -15.22 -2.57 8.58
N ASP A 98 -16.29 -3.16 9.10
CA ASP A 98 -16.51 -3.29 10.54
C ASP A 98 -15.42 -4.16 11.15
N ILE A 99 -14.79 -3.72 12.24
CA ILE A 99 -13.70 -4.45 12.92
C ILE A 99 -14.15 -5.87 13.31
N GLU A 100 -15.41 -6.03 13.73
CA GLU A 100 -15.99 -7.34 14.11
C GLU A 100 -16.05 -8.35 12.95
N LYS A 101 -16.00 -7.87 11.70
CA LYS A 101 -16.01 -8.72 10.49
C LYS A 101 -14.61 -9.01 9.96
N VAL A 102 -13.58 -8.47 10.60
CA VAL A 102 -12.19 -8.67 10.20
C VAL A 102 -11.63 -9.88 10.94
N ASP A 103 -11.07 -10.83 10.19
CA ASP A 103 -10.28 -11.90 10.77
C ASP A 103 -8.83 -11.43 10.95
N PRO A 104 -8.37 -11.13 12.18
CA PRO A 104 -7.01 -10.63 12.41
C PRO A 104 -5.92 -11.64 12.04
N SER A 105 -6.26 -12.93 11.88
CA SER A 105 -5.31 -13.98 11.50
C SER A 105 -5.04 -14.03 9.99
N ASN A 106 -5.92 -13.43 9.17
CA ASN A 106 -5.82 -13.44 7.71
C ASN A 106 -5.72 -12.03 7.11
N ILE A 107 -5.22 -11.07 7.88
CA ILE A 107 -4.95 -9.72 7.37
C ILE A 107 -3.56 -9.25 7.80
N HIS A 108 -3.01 -8.29 7.05
CA HIS A 108 -1.76 -7.65 7.37
C HIS A 108 -1.83 -6.14 7.17
N ARG A 109 -0.84 -5.44 7.72
CA ARG A 109 -0.67 -4.00 7.57
C ARG A 109 -0.17 -3.69 6.15
N HIS A 110 -0.83 -2.77 5.45
CA HIS A 110 -0.56 -2.53 4.01
C HIS A 110 0.10 -1.19 3.74
N ILE A 111 -0.50 -0.09 4.22
CA ILE A 111 0.06 1.27 4.05
C ILE A 111 0.29 1.90 5.41
N PHE A 112 1.48 2.45 5.60
CA PHE A 112 1.98 2.97 6.86
C PHE A 112 2.29 4.46 6.76
N GLY A 113 1.81 5.24 7.71
CA GLY A 113 2.30 6.59 7.98
C GLY A 113 3.33 6.58 9.10
N LEU A 114 4.25 7.55 9.10
CA LEU A 114 5.19 7.73 10.20
C LEU A 114 4.56 8.62 11.28
N THR A 115 4.46 8.08 12.50
CA THR A 115 3.96 8.80 13.68
C THR A 115 5.06 8.97 14.71
N LYS A 116 4.79 9.70 15.79
CA LYS A 116 5.69 9.81 16.96
C LYS A 116 6.06 8.46 17.59
N ASP A 117 5.19 7.46 17.46
CA ASP A 117 5.36 6.12 18.03
C ASP A 117 5.97 5.13 17.00
N GLY A 118 6.36 5.63 15.83
CA GLY A 118 6.89 4.86 14.70
C GLY A 118 5.88 4.66 13.58
N LEU A 119 6.13 3.66 12.72
CA LEU A 119 5.25 3.33 11.60
C LEU A 119 3.91 2.79 12.10
N CYS A 120 2.82 3.40 11.65
CA CYS A 120 1.46 3.00 11.97
C CYS A 120 0.69 2.77 10.68
N ALA A 121 0.08 1.60 10.55
CA ALA A 121 -0.69 1.25 9.37
C ALA A 121 -2.06 1.90 9.40
N TYR A 122 -2.45 2.62 8.35
CA TYR A 122 -3.76 3.25 8.23
C TYR A 122 -4.63 2.60 7.14
N GLU A 123 -4.05 1.74 6.30
CA GLU A 123 -4.78 0.79 5.46
C GLU A 123 -4.24 -0.63 5.70
N LEU A 124 -5.16 -1.58 5.77
CA LEU A 124 -4.89 -3.01 5.97
C LEU A 124 -5.18 -3.76 4.67
N GLN A 125 -4.60 -4.95 4.53
CA GLN A 125 -4.85 -5.82 3.39
C GLN A 125 -5.20 -7.23 3.85
N ASP A 126 -6.24 -7.79 3.23
CA ASP A 126 -6.63 -9.19 3.34
C ASP A 126 -5.64 -10.12 2.65
N GLY A 127 -5.45 -11.28 3.26
CA GLY A 127 -4.48 -12.30 2.86
C GLY A 127 -3.16 -12.25 3.65
N PRO A 128 -2.24 -13.19 3.35
CA PRO A 128 -1.00 -13.34 4.08
C PRO A 128 -0.07 -12.15 3.87
N LEU A 129 0.77 -11.88 4.87
CA LEU A 129 1.86 -10.90 4.76
C LEU A 129 2.80 -11.30 3.61
N PRO A 130 3.25 -10.34 2.78
CA PRO A 130 4.30 -10.60 1.79
C PRO A 130 5.57 -11.12 2.46
N HIS A 131 6.31 -11.99 1.79
CA HIS A 131 7.60 -12.44 2.28
C HIS A 131 8.60 -11.28 2.28
N LEU A 132 9.09 -10.89 3.46
CA LEU A 132 10.06 -9.79 3.64
C LEU A 132 11.49 -10.28 3.85
N SER A 133 11.77 -11.58 3.68
CA SER A 133 13.08 -12.20 3.93
C SER A 133 14.23 -11.60 3.11
N ASP A 134 13.88 -11.02 1.97
CA ASP A 134 14.78 -10.40 1.02
C ASP A 134 15.16 -8.97 1.42
N VAL A 135 14.44 -8.34 2.34
CA VAL A 135 14.66 -6.94 2.76
C VAL A 135 15.77 -6.90 3.81
N GLU A 136 16.75 -6.04 3.60
CA GLU A 136 17.85 -5.88 4.54
C GLU A 136 17.37 -5.32 5.90
N PRO A 137 17.92 -5.80 7.05
CA PRO A 137 17.41 -5.43 8.37
C PRO A 137 17.44 -3.93 8.70
N LEU A 138 18.39 -3.19 8.12
CA LEU A 138 18.59 -1.75 8.39
C LEU A 138 17.66 -0.85 7.57
N PHE A 139 16.90 -1.42 6.64
CA PHE A 139 16.04 -0.66 5.74
C PHE A 139 15.06 0.27 6.48
N LEU A 140 14.34 -0.27 7.48
CA LEU A 140 13.30 0.49 8.17
C LEU A 140 13.88 1.66 8.97
N ASP A 141 15.02 1.46 9.62
CA ASP A 141 15.68 2.52 10.38
C ASP A 141 16.16 3.63 9.45
N GLU A 142 16.74 3.27 8.31
CA GLU A 142 17.16 4.25 7.32
C GLU A 142 15.97 5.02 6.71
N PHE A 143 14.90 4.31 6.36
CA PHE A 143 13.66 4.91 5.85
C PHE A 143 13.08 5.91 6.85
N ILE A 144 12.86 5.50 8.10
CA ILE A 144 12.31 6.36 9.16
C ILE A 144 13.19 7.59 9.38
N ASN A 145 14.50 7.41 9.42
CA ASN A 145 15.46 8.50 9.58
C ASN A 145 15.39 9.49 8.40
N TYR A 146 15.31 8.99 7.16
CA TYR A 146 15.23 9.83 5.98
C TYR A 146 13.92 10.63 5.95
N ILE A 147 12.78 9.98 6.18
CA ILE A 147 11.47 10.63 6.22
C ILE A 147 11.43 11.71 7.31
N SER A 148 11.97 11.42 8.49
CA SER A 148 12.01 12.38 9.61
C SER A 148 12.90 13.58 9.32
N LYS A 149 14.14 13.34 8.86
CA LYS A 149 15.13 14.40 8.59
C LYS A 149 14.68 15.38 7.50
N ASN A 150 13.89 14.90 6.54
CA ASN A 150 13.40 15.70 5.42
C ASN A 150 11.97 16.24 5.63
N ASN A 151 11.39 16.09 6.83
CA ASN A 151 10.02 16.53 7.13
C ASN A 151 8.94 15.93 6.21
N LEU A 152 9.11 14.67 5.80
CA LEU A 152 8.22 13.99 4.86
C LEU A 152 7.13 13.15 5.56
N ALA A 153 7.09 13.12 6.89
CA ALA A 153 6.22 12.21 7.65
C ALA A 153 4.70 12.42 7.42
N SER A 154 4.29 13.65 7.10
CA SER A 154 2.90 13.99 6.75
C SER A 154 2.57 13.80 5.26
N LEU A 155 3.56 13.41 4.46
CA LEU A 155 3.46 13.33 3.01
C LEU A 155 3.71 11.91 2.49
N ILE A 156 4.79 11.27 2.92
CA ILE A 156 5.23 9.97 2.41
C ILE A 156 5.09 8.89 3.49
N GLY A 157 4.54 7.77 3.08
CA GLY A 157 4.38 6.55 3.84
C GLY A 157 5.02 5.36 3.15
N LEU A 158 5.18 4.28 3.90
CA LEU A 158 5.64 2.99 3.38
C LEU A 158 4.44 2.18 2.91
N GLN A 159 4.57 1.43 1.82
CA GLN A 159 3.50 0.59 1.28
C GLN A 159 4.02 -0.82 0.96
N GLY A 160 3.26 -1.85 1.35
CA GLY A 160 3.45 -3.21 0.86
C GLY A 160 3.09 -3.31 -0.62
N THR A 161 3.93 -3.91 -1.47
CA THR A 161 3.69 -3.87 -2.92
C THR A 161 2.77 -4.99 -3.38
N VAL A 162 1.68 -4.58 -4.01
CA VAL A 162 1.24 -5.13 -5.29
C VAL A 162 0.66 -3.95 -6.05
N MET A 163 1.22 -3.70 -7.20
CA MET A 163 1.09 -2.47 -7.97
C MET A 163 1.03 -2.84 -9.45
N LEU A 164 0.28 -2.07 -10.25
CA LEU A 164 0.08 -2.35 -11.68
C LEU A 164 0.56 -1.20 -12.54
N ASP A 165 0.97 -1.52 -13.77
CA ASP A 165 1.30 -0.52 -14.77
C ASP A 165 0.03 0.20 -15.26
N SER A 166 0.09 1.53 -15.29
CA SER A 166 -1.00 2.41 -15.72
C SER A 166 -1.56 2.12 -17.12
N SER A 167 -0.76 1.53 -18.02
CA SER A 167 -1.19 1.16 -19.38
C SER A 167 -2.25 0.05 -19.41
N TYR A 168 -2.42 -0.69 -18.31
CA TYR A 168 -3.47 -1.69 -18.16
C TYR A 168 -4.80 -1.11 -17.67
N VAL A 169 -4.85 0.18 -17.28
CA VAL A 169 -6.06 0.85 -16.81
C VAL A 169 -6.72 1.60 -17.98
N LYS A 170 -7.69 0.93 -18.65
CA LYS A 170 -8.43 1.51 -19.79
C LYS A 170 -9.76 2.13 -19.33
N ASN A 171 -10.21 3.16 -20.05
CA ASN A 171 -11.53 3.79 -19.89
C ASN A 171 -11.81 4.42 -18.51
N THR A 172 -10.75 4.77 -17.77
CA THR A 172 -10.85 5.67 -16.61
C THR A 172 -9.88 6.84 -16.81
N VAL A 173 -10.17 7.98 -16.19
CA VAL A 173 -9.26 9.13 -16.20
C VAL A 173 -8.50 9.15 -14.88
N PRO A 174 -7.18 8.89 -14.90
CA PRO A 174 -6.30 9.10 -13.75
C PRO A 174 -6.46 10.50 -13.18
N THR A 175 -6.76 10.62 -11.88
CA THR A 175 -6.78 11.95 -11.24
C THR A 175 -5.45 12.30 -10.59
N ARG A 176 -4.80 11.32 -9.95
CA ARG A 176 -3.53 11.54 -9.25
C ARG A 176 -2.75 10.26 -9.02
N ILE A 177 -1.44 10.39 -9.10
CA ILE A 177 -0.46 9.37 -8.75
C ILE A 177 -0.17 9.48 -7.25
N THR A 178 -0.35 8.39 -6.52
CA THR A 178 -0.12 8.35 -5.06
C THR A 178 0.82 7.24 -4.63
N GLY A 179 1.19 6.32 -5.51
CA GLY A 179 2.08 5.20 -5.18
C GLY A 179 3.20 5.04 -6.20
N TRP A 180 4.40 4.74 -5.70
CA TRP A 180 5.59 4.46 -6.51
C TRP A 180 6.20 3.11 -6.15
N ARG A 181 6.61 2.39 -7.19
CA ARG A 181 7.46 1.20 -7.11
C ARG A 181 8.83 1.52 -7.68
N PHE A 182 9.86 0.96 -7.07
CA PHE A 182 11.22 1.06 -7.57
C PHE A 182 11.64 -0.26 -8.23
N GLU A 183 12.49 -0.17 -9.25
CA GLU A 183 13.08 -1.32 -9.92
C GLU A 183 14.56 -1.05 -10.17
N THR A 184 15.28 -2.08 -10.62
CA THR A 184 16.67 -1.94 -11.06
C THR A 184 16.77 -2.15 -12.57
N ALA A 185 17.50 -1.26 -13.24
CA ALA A 185 17.87 -1.42 -14.63
C ALA A 185 19.40 -1.35 -14.75
N HIS A 186 20.02 -2.44 -15.19
CA HIS A 186 21.49 -2.56 -15.28
C HIS A 186 22.21 -2.27 -13.96
N GLY A 187 21.63 -2.68 -12.83
CA GLY A 187 22.19 -2.45 -11.50
C GLY A 187 21.99 -1.04 -10.93
N ASN A 188 21.42 -0.11 -11.70
CA ASN A 188 21.08 1.22 -11.22
C ASN A 188 19.62 1.29 -10.76
N PRO A 189 19.34 2.00 -9.65
CA PRO A 189 17.97 2.31 -9.24
C PRO A 189 17.23 3.03 -10.36
N ARG A 190 16.03 2.54 -10.68
CA ARG A 190 15.10 3.18 -11.60
C ARG A 190 13.78 3.36 -10.88
N VAL A 191 13.31 4.60 -10.83
CA VAL A 191 11.92 4.89 -10.45
C VAL A 191 11.05 4.42 -11.61
N CYS A 192 10.22 3.41 -11.37
CA CYS A 192 9.23 3.03 -12.36
C CYS A 192 8.00 3.92 -12.23
N THR A 193 7.27 4.04 -13.34
CA THR A 193 6.09 4.87 -13.52
C THR A 193 5.10 4.73 -12.36
N ALA A 194 4.28 5.74 -12.15
CA ALA A 194 3.15 5.70 -11.24
C ALA A 194 2.35 4.40 -11.33
N ASN A 195 2.15 3.72 -10.21
CA ASN A 195 1.47 2.42 -10.21
C ASN A 195 0.22 2.37 -9.30
N GLU A 196 -0.10 3.48 -8.62
CA GLU A 196 -1.37 3.67 -7.96
C GLU A 196 -1.99 4.99 -8.42
N THR A 197 -3.19 4.88 -8.97
CA THR A 197 -3.96 5.97 -9.55
C THR A 197 -5.37 5.92 -9.00
N HIS A 198 -5.89 7.09 -8.65
CA HIS A 198 -7.24 7.24 -8.10
C HIS A 198 -8.21 7.74 -9.18
N ALA A 199 -9.49 7.42 -9.00
CA ALA A 199 -10.58 8.02 -9.78
C ALA A 199 -11.40 9.01 -8.93
N GLN A 200 -12.07 9.93 -9.61
CA GLN A 200 -12.94 10.94 -9.00
C GLN A 200 -14.13 10.28 -8.28
N MET A 201 -14.48 10.79 -7.09
CA MET A 201 -15.48 10.19 -6.19
C MET A 201 -16.64 11.13 -5.89
N THR A 202 -17.85 10.56 -5.78
CA THR A 202 -19.05 11.20 -5.22
C THR A 202 -19.65 10.42 -4.04
N SER A 203 -19.11 9.24 -3.71
CA SER A 203 -19.56 8.34 -2.63
C SER A 203 -18.33 7.86 -1.86
N GLY A 204 -18.31 7.95 -0.51
CA GLY A 204 -17.16 7.74 0.39
C GLY A 204 -16.49 6.35 0.39
N ASN A 205 -16.12 5.84 -0.78
CA ASN A 205 -15.31 4.65 -1.02
C ASN A 205 -13.96 5.09 -1.61
N HIS A 206 -12.93 4.25 -1.48
CA HIS A 206 -11.60 4.48 -2.07
C HIS A 206 -11.37 3.46 -3.18
N LYS A 207 -11.60 3.85 -4.44
CA LYS A 207 -11.47 2.96 -5.61
C LYS A 207 -10.09 3.11 -6.20
N VAL A 208 -9.35 2.02 -6.17
CA VAL A 208 -8.11 1.84 -6.93
C VAL A 208 -8.37 0.75 -7.96
N PHE A 209 -8.07 0.99 -9.23
CA PHE A 209 -8.16 -0.04 -10.28
C PHE A 209 -6.80 -0.69 -10.40
N ASN A 210 -6.68 -2.03 -10.35
CA ASN A 210 -5.44 -2.76 -10.73
C ASN A 210 -5.67 -4.27 -10.98
N ALA A 211 -5.27 -4.80 -12.16
CA ALA A 211 -5.43 -6.19 -12.62
C ALA A 211 -4.13 -6.98 -12.92
N GLY A 212 -3.74 -7.91 -12.04
CA GLY A 212 -2.69 -8.91 -12.26
C GLY A 212 -3.19 -10.30 -12.75
N LYS A 213 -2.51 -10.82 -13.77
CA LYS A 213 -2.72 -12.04 -14.61
C LYS A 213 -3.87 -11.95 -15.66
N PRO A 214 -3.63 -12.41 -16.91
CA PRO A 214 -4.49 -12.12 -18.05
C PRO A 214 -5.75 -12.95 -18.01
N LEU A 215 -6.85 -12.31 -17.63
CA LEU A 215 -8.22 -12.81 -17.74
C LEU A 215 -9.08 -11.72 -18.39
N PRO A 216 -10.24 -12.07 -18.97
CA PRO A 216 -10.80 -11.35 -20.11
C PRO A 216 -10.93 -9.85 -19.82
N LYS A 217 -10.34 -9.11 -20.75
CA LYS A 217 -10.20 -7.66 -20.73
C LYS A 217 -11.58 -7.03 -20.54
N LEU A 218 -11.79 -6.32 -19.43
CA LEU A 218 -12.98 -5.50 -19.23
C LEU A 218 -12.90 -4.33 -20.21
N GLU A 219 -13.86 -4.21 -21.12
CA GLU A 219 -13.82 -3.20 -22.19
C GLU A 219 -14.76 -2.03 -21.90
N SER A 220 -15.72 -2.20 -21.00
CA SER A 220 -16.74 -1.19 -20.69
C SER A 220 -17.02 -1.07 -19.18
N ILE A 221 -17.67 0.03 -18.81
CA ILE A 221 -18.21 0.23 -17.45
C ILE A 221 -19.24 -0.86 -17.11
N GLU A 222 -19.95 -1.39 -18.10
CA GLU A 222 -20.93 -2.47 -17.89
C GLU A 222 -20.25 -3.82 -17.59
N ASP A 223 -19.10 -4.10 -18.21
CA ASP A 223 -18.29 -5.29 -17.87
C ASP A 223 -17.77 -5.20 -16.43
N LEU A 224 -17.37 -4.00 -16.01
CA LEU A 224 -16.96 -3.73 -14.63
C LEU A 224 -18.15 -3.90 -13.66
N LYS A 225 -19.33 -3.35 -13.98
CA LYS A 225 -20.53 -3.52 -13.15
C LYS A 225 -20.94 -5.00 -13.04
N ALA A 226 -20.90 -5.74 -14.14
CA ALA A 226 -21.21 -7.17 -14.14
C ALA A 226 -20.22 -7.98 -13.30
N ALA A 227 -18.93 -7.67 -13.39
CA ALA A 227 -17.90 -8.28 -12.55
C ALA A 227 -18.09 -7.95 -11.06
N LEU A 228 -18.42 -6.70 -10.73
CA LEU A 228 -18.68 -6.26 -9.37
C LEU A 228 -19.97 -6.88 -8.79
N ALA A 229 -21.04 -7.00 -9.57
CA ALA A 229 -22.27 -7.69 -9.18
C ALA A 229 -22.03 -9.20 -8.95
N LYS A 230 -21.27 -9.84 -9.83
CA LYS A 230 -20.86 -11.25 -9.67
C LYS A 230 -20.03 -11.47 -8.40
N ALA A 231 -19.25 -10.48 -8.01
CA ALA A 231 -18.45 -10.49 -6.79
C ALA A 231 -19.22 -10.01 -5.53
N GLY A 232 -20.52 -9.71 -5.64
CA GLY A 232 -21.36 -9.25 -4.52
C GLY A 232 -21.02 -7.85 -4.00
N VAL A 233 -20.40 -7.01 -4.83
CA VAL A 233 -20.05 -5.62 -4.52
C VAL A 233 -21.17 -4.65 -4.93
N LEU A 234 -21.97 -5.01 -5.94
CA LEU A 234 -23.17 -4.31 -6.41
C LEU A 234 -24.41 -5.17 -6.22
#